data_AF-X1JM08-F1
#
_entry.id   AF-X1JM08-F1
#
_cell.length_a   1.000
_cell.length_b   1.000
_cell.length_c   1.000
_cell.angle_alpha   90.00
_cell.angle_beta   90.00
_cell.angle_gamma   90.00
#
_symmetry.space_group_name_H-M   'P 1'
#
loop_
_entity.id
_entity.type
_entity.pdbx_description
1 polymer ?
#
loop_
_entity_poly.entity_id
_entity_poly.type
_entity_poly.pdbx_seq_one_letter_code
_entity_poly.pdbx_strand_id
1 'polypeptide(L)'
;SRRSQSGDAVELDDLLAISGQRQQLILFISHHSRKLDLNICTAVHRIIWKRPTYAHRLWEREEMSDFTTKAFDFFKGIKGVLIQKKTSLVLDLDNFRFLQTTNNLPPWWSDEISCLFQ
;
A
#
# COMPACT_ATOMS: atom_id res chain seq x y z
N SER A 1 -17.65 -4.07 24.39
CA SER A 1 -16.57 -4.11 23.40
C SER A 1 -15.41 -3.25 23.89
N ARG A 2 -14.43 -3.87 24.56
CA ARG A 2 -13.29 -3.16 25.19
C ARG A 2 -11.98 -3.96 24.99
N ARG A 3 -11.81 -4.49 23.78
CA ARG A 3 -10.68 -5.39 23.42
C ARG A 3 -9.73 -4.78 22.39
N SER A 4 -9.96 -3.54 21.95
CA SER A 4 -9.19 -2.86 20.89
C SER A 4 -8.31 -1.71 21.38
N GLN A 5 -8.11 -1.57 22.69
CA GLN A 5 -7.01 -0.76 23.25
C GLN A 5 -5.99 -1.73 23.88
N SER A 6 -5.38 -2.59 23.05
CA SER A 6 -4.14 -3.28 23.44
C SER A 6 -2.99 -2.28 23.36
N GLY A 7 -2.03 -2.33 24.28
CA GLY A 7 -0.89 -1.38 24.35
C GLY A 7 -0.18 -1.18 23.00
N ASP A 8 -0.08 -2.24 22.20
CA ASP A 8 0.51 -2.23 20.86
C ASP A 8 -0.13 -1.21 19.89
N ALA A 9 -1.44 -0.96 20.00
CA ALA A 9 -2.13 0.02 19.14
C ALA A 9 -1.73 1.46 19.51
N VAL A 10 -1.53 1.71 20.81
CA VAL A 10 -1.09 3.02 21.32
C VAL A 10 0.37 3.28 20.90
N GLU A 11 1.24 2.28 21.01
CA GLU A 11 2.65 2.40 20.60
C GLU A 11 2.79 2.67 19.10
N LEU A 12 1.93 2.07 18.27
CA LEU A 12 1.93 2.30 16.83
C LEU A 12 1.46 3.71 16.47
N ASP A 13 0.41 4.21 17.13
CA ASP A 13 -0.06 5.58 16.93
C ASP A 13 1.00 6.60 17.35
N ASP A 14 1.71 6.36 18.46
CA ASP A 14 2.84 7.18 18.91
C ASP A 14 4.00 7.15 17.88
N LEU A 15 4.31 5.97 17.33
CA LEU A 15 5.33 5.83 16.28
C LEU A 15 4.96 6.64 15.04
N LEU A 16 3.69 6.55 14.60
CA LEU A 16 3.18 7.31 13.46
C LEU A 16 3.29 8.82 13.71
N ALA A 17 2.92 9.30 14.90
CA ALA A 17 3.03 10.70 15.28
C ALA A 17 4.49 11.19 15.26
N ILE A 18 5.42 10.44 15.85
CA ILE A 18 6.85 10.77 15.85
C ILE A 18 7.42 10.78 14.43
N SER A 19 6.99 9.82 13.58
CA SER A 19 7.47 9.74 12.21
C SER A 19 7.16 11.02 11.41
N GLY A 20 5.96 11.59 11.61
CA GLY A 20 5.57 12.85 10.99
C GLY A 20 6.41 14.03 11.46
N GLN A 21 6.68 14.12 12.76
CA GLN A 21 7.54 15.17 13.34
C GLN A 21 8.99 15.10 12.86
N ARG A 22 9.52 13.88 12.69
CA ARG A 22 10.92 13.63 12.30
C ARG A 22 11.14 13.46 10.80
N GLN A 23 10.09 13.67 9.98
CA GLN A 23 10.12 13.44 8.53
C GLN A 23 10.64 12.05 8.15
N GLN A 24 10.27 11.03 8.92
CA GLN A 24 10.67 9.66 8.67
C GLN A 24 9.68 8.98 7.71
N LEU A 25 10.23 8.23 6.75
CA LEU A 25 9.43 7.41 5.86
C LEU A 25 9.15 6.05 6.50
N ILE A 26 7.88 5.75 6.74
CA ILE A 26 7.42 4.42 7.13
C ILE A 26 6.68 3.78 5.96
N LEU A 27 7.06 2.53 5.64
CA LEU A 27 6.45 1.74 4.58
C LEU A 27 5.77 0.52 5.19
N PHE A 28 4.44 0.46 5.10
CA PHE A 28 3.66 -0.72 5.44
C PHE A 28 3.40 -1.53 4.18
N ILE A 29 3.87 -2.78 4.15
CA ILE A 29 3.67 -3.68 3.01
C ILE A 29 2.82 -4.86 3.46
N SER A 30 1.67 -5.03 2.82
CA SER A 30 0.77 -6.16 3.05
C SER A 30 0.12 -6.61 1.74
N HIS A 31 -0.22 -7.90 1.66
CA HIS A 31 -1.03 -8.45 0.59
C HIS A 31 -2.53 -8.14 0.72
N HIS A 32 -3.02 -7.86 1.94
CA HIS A 32 -4.41 -7.54 2.25
C HIS A 32 -4.47 -6.48 3.36
N SER A 33 -5.30 -5.44 3.21
CA SER A 33 -5.47 -4.43 4.28
C SER A 33 -6.00 -5.03 5.57
N ARG A 34 -6.67 -6.19 5.51
CA ARG A 34 -7.15 -6.91 6.70
C ARG A 34 -6.06 -7.26 7.72
N LYS A 35 -4.80 -7.36 7.29
CA LYS A 35 -3.65 -7.62 8.16
C LYS A 35 -3.09 -6.35 8.82
N LEU A 36 -3.48 -5.17 8.33
CA LEU A 36 -3.05 -3.88 8.88
C LEU A 36 -4.10 -3.37 9.86
N ASP A 37 -3.67 -2.64 10.88
CA ASP A 37 -4.63 -1.91 11.72
C ASP A 37 -5.34 -0.83 10.87
N LEU A 38 -6.63 -0.60 11.11
CA LEU A 38 -7.39 0.41 10.38
C LEU A 38 -6.84 1.82 10.64
N ASN A 39 -6.29 2.05 11.84
CA ASN A 39 -5.64 3.31 12.18
C ASN A 39 -4.46 3.61 11.24
N ILE A 40 -3.70 2.57 10.84
CA ILE A 40 -2.62 2.74 9.86
C ILE A 40 -3.19 3.18 8.51
N CYS A 41 -4.24 2.51 8.02
CA CYS A 41 -4.82 2.81 6.72
C CYS A 41 -5.36 4.25 6.62
N THR A 42 -5.76 4.83 7.75
CA THR A 42 -6.29 6.20 7.82
C THR A 42 -5.23 7.25 8.14
N ALA A 43 -4.10 6.86 8.75
CA ALA A 43 -3.02 7.77 9.12
C ALA A 43 -1.92 7.93 8.05
N VAL A 44 -1.90 7.09 7.02
CA VAL A 44 -0.90 7.21 5.93
C VAL A 44 -1.23 8.36 4.98
N HIS A 45 -0.19 9.00 4.43
CA HIS A 45 -0.34 10.02 3.40
C HIS A 45 -0.74 9.43 2.04
N ARG A 46 -0.33 8.19 1.77
CA ARG A 46 -0.51 7.54 0.47
C ARG A 46 -0.77 6.05 0.61
N ILE A 47 -1.67 5.54 -0.23
CA ILE A 47 -1.91 4.10 -0.38
C ILE A 47 -1.50 3.71 -1.80
N ILE A 48 -0.68 2.67 -1.93
CA ILE A 48 -0.11 2.25 -3.21
C ILE A 48 -0.55 0.82 -3.52
N TRP A 49 -1.25 0.63 -4.63
CA TRP A 49 -1.60 -0.69 -5.14
C TRP A 49 -0.64 -1.12 -6.24
N LYS A 50 -0.09 -2.33 -6.07
CA LYS A 50 0.26 -3.22 -7.18
C LYS A 50 -0.99 -3.94 -7.66
N ARG A 51 -0.95 -4.47 -8.88
CA ARG A 51 -2.09 -5.17 -9.51
C ARG A 51 -2.79 -6.09 -8.50
N PRO A 52 -4.00 -5.76 -8.04
CA PRO A 52 -4.73 -6.61 -7.13
C PRO A 52 -5.26 -7.82 -7.90
N THR A 53 -5.32 -8.97 -7.21
CA THR A 53 -6.01 -10.15 -7.74
C THR A 53 -7.52 -10.01 -7.52
N TYR A 54 -8.32 -10.83 -8.20
CA TYR A 54 -9.75 -10.84 -7.98
C TYR A 54 -10.11 -11.23 -6.53
N ALA A 55 -9.40 -12.21 -5.97
CA ALA A 55 -9.56 -12.61 -4.58
C ALA A 55 -9.21 -11.48 -3.59
N HIS A 56 -8.17 -10.67 -3.89
CA HIS A 56 -7.82 -9.51 -3.09
C HIS A 56 -9.01 -8.54 -2.99
N ARG A 57 -9.66 -8.21 -4.11
CA ARG A 57 -10.85 -7.36 -4.11
C ARG A 57 -11.99 -7.92 -3.25
N LEU A 58 -12.24 -9.23 -3.30
CA LEU A 58 -13.34 -9.87 -2.56
C LEU A 58 -13.10 -9.92 -1.04
N TRP A 59 -11.84 -10.02 -0.62
CA TRP A 59 -11.48 -10.18 0.79
C TRP A 59 -10.97 -8.91 1.44
N GLU A 60 -11.18 -7.78 0.78
CA GLU A 60 -10.79 -6.48 1.29
C GLU A 60 -11.67 -6.04 2.47
N ARG A 61 -11.18 -5.10 3.28
CA ARG A 61 -12.01 -4.41 4.27
C ARG A 61 -13.03 -3.52 3.57
N GLU A 62 -14.19 -3.34 4.18
CA GLU A 62 -15.28 -2.56 3.60
C GLU A 62 -14.85 -1.12 3.29
N GLU A 63 -14.11 -0.49 4.21
CA GLU A 63 -13.58 0.87 4.08
C GLU A 63 -12.59 1.02 2.91
N MET A 64 -11.94 -0.08 2.52
CA MET A 64 -10.93 -0.12 1.45
C MET A 64 -11.48 -0.71 0.14
N SER A 65 -12.72 -1.23 0.15
CA SER A 65 -13.31 -1.99 -0.95
C SER A 65 -13.49 -1.15 -2.21
N ASP A 66 -13.97 0.08 -2.06
CA ASP A 66 -14.19 0.99 -3.19
C ASP A 66 -12.88 1.40 -3.86
N PHE A 67 -11.86 1.72 -3.06
CA PHE A 67 -10.54 2.11 -3.57
C PHE A 67 -9.84 0.92 -4.24
N THR A 68 -9.95 -0.26 -3.65
CA THR A 68 -9.38 -1.50 -4.21
C THR A 68 -10.11 -1.93 -5.47
N THR A 69 -11.43 -1.71 -5.56
CA THR A 69 -12.20 -1.93 -6.78
C THR A 69 -11.74 -0.99 -7.90
N LYS A 70 -11.58 0.31 -7.62
CA LYS A 70 -11.02 1.27 -8.58
C LYS A 70 -9.62 0.87 -9.04
N ALA A 71 -8.77 0.40 -8.12
CA ALA A 71 -7.46 -0.12 -8.46
C ALA A 71 -7.54 -1.33 -9.38
N PHE A 72 -8.41 -2.30 -9.07
CA PHE A 72 -8.63 -3.48 -9.89
C PHE A 72 -9.06 -3.12 -11.32
N ASP A 73 -10.04 -2.21 -11.46
CA ASP A 73 -10.54 -1.78 -12.77
C ASP A 73 -9.49 -0.98 -13.56
N PHE A 74 -8.71 -0.13 -12.88
CA PHE A 74 -7.56 0.55 -13.48
C PHE A 74 -6.56 -0.43 -14.10
N PHE A 75 -6.15 -1.46 -13.36
CA PHE A 75 -5.20 -2.46 -13.86
C PHE A 75 -5.80 -3.36 -14.95
N LYS A 76 -7.13 -3.59 -14.94
CA LYS A 76 -7.84 -4.31 -16.00
C LYS A 76 -7.78 -3.56 -17.34
N GLY A 77 -7.74 -2.23 -17.31
CA GLY A 77 -7.60 -1.39 -18.49
C GLY A 77 -6.21 -1.40 -19.13
N ILE A 78 -5.17 -1.79 -18.39
CA ILE A 78 -3.78 -1.82 -18.89
C ILE A 78 -3.54 -3.10 -19.69
N LYS A 79 -3.17 -2.98 -20.96
CA LYS A 79 -2.74 -4.12 -21.79
C LYS A 79 -1.24 -4.40 -21.57
N GLY A 80 -0.90 -5.66 -21.32
CA GLY A 80 0.50 -6.12 -21.19
C GLY A 80 0.94 -6.35 -19.75
N VAL A 81 1.36 -7.58 -19.46
CA VAL A 81 1.76 -8.04 -18.12
C VAL A 81 2.97 -7.26 -17.60
N LEU A 82 3.95 -6.97 -18.46
CA LEU A 82 5.15 -6.23 -18.08
C LEU A 82 4.83 -4.80 -17.65
N ILE A 83 3.91 -4.13 -18.36
CA ILE A 83 3.49 -2.76 -18.03
C ILE A 83 2.75 -2.76 -16.70
N GLN A 84 1.85 -3.72 -16.47
CA GLN A 84 1.16 -3.86 -15.20
C GLN A 84 2.11 -4.11 -14.02
N LYS A 85 3.17 -4.92 -14.19
CA LYS A 85 4.19 -5.13 -13.14
C LYS A 85 4.93 -3.85 -12.78
N LYS A 86 5.28 -3.05 -13.79
CA LYS A 86 5.98 -1.76 -13.62
C LYS A 86 5.05 -0.66 -13.10
N THR A 87 3.74 -0.77 -13.31
CA THR A 87 2.79 0.26 -12.88
C THR A 87 2.43 0.10 -11.41
N SER A 88 2.29 1.23 -10.71
CA SER A 88 1.60 1.32 -9.42
C SER A 88 0.51 2.38 -9.51
N LEU A 89 -0.62 2.12 -8.86
CA LEU A 89 -1.66 3.11 -8.64
C LEU A 89 -1.51 3.67 -7.23
N VAL A 90 -1.53 4.98 -7.08
CA VAL A 90 -1.33 5.70 -5.83
C VAL A 90 -2.60 6.48 -5.51
N LEU A 91 -3.21 6.26 -4.35
CA LEU A 91 -4.16 7.18 -3.75
C LEU A 91 -3.38 8.16 -2.89
N ASP A 92 -3.40 9.42 -3.29
CA ASP A 92 -2.92 10.57 -2.52
C ASP A 92 -4.06 11.00 -1.61
N LEU A 93 -3.92 10.74 -0.29
CA LEU A 93 -4.98 11.02 0.69
C LEU A 93 -5.05 12.50 1.04
N ASP A 94 -3.95 13.25 0.91
CA ASP A 94 -3.92 14.69 1.18
C ASP A 94 -4.78 15.48 0.17
N ASN A 95 -4.71 15.09 -1.10
CA ASN A 95 -5.48 15.73 -2.19
C ASN A 95 -6.67 14.87 -2.67
N PHE A 96 -6.88 13.73 -2.02
CA PHE A 96 -7.89 12.73 -2.35
C PHE A 96 -8.00 12.40 -3.85
N ARG A 97 -6.88 12.04 -4.48
CA ARG A 97 -6.80 11.77 -5.92
C ARG A 97 -5.99 10.52 -6.24
N PHE A 98 -6.33 9.89 -7.36
CA PHE A 98 -5.56 8.77 -7.90
C PHE A 98 -4.47 9.26 -8.86
N LEU A 99 -3.26 8.78 -8.66
CA LEU A 99 -2.08 9.05 -9.49
C LEU A 99 -1.50 7.72 -9.97
N GLN A 100 -0.99 7.71 -11.20
CA GLN A 100 -0.24 6.57 -11.74
C GLN A 100 1.25 6.85 -11.64
N THR A 101 2.03 5.84 -11.26
CA THR A 101 3.49 5.88 -11.36
C THR A 101 4.05 4.63 -12.02
N THR A 102 5.14 4.81 -12.77
CA THR A 102 5.91 3.73 -13.37
C THR A 102 7.17 3.53 -12.55
N ASN A 103 7.35 2.32 -12.04
CA ASN A 103 8.50 1.95 -11.25
C ASN A 103 9.61 1.47 -12.20
N ASN A 104 10.74 2.15 -12.12
CA ASN A 104 11.98 1.72 -12.74
C ASN A 104 12.83 1.00 -11.69
N LEU A 105 13.72 0.13 -12.17
CA LEU A 105 14.75 -0.43 -11.30
C LEU A 105 15.69 0.71 -10.87
N PRO A 106 16.12 0.73 -9.60
CA PRO A 106 17.17 1.64 -9.16
C PRO A 106 18.43 1.46 -10.04
N PRO A 107 19.19 2.54 -10.31
CA PRO A 107 20.38 2.46 -11.16
C PRO A 107 21.49 1.58 -10.59
N TRP A 108 21.46 1.34 -9.28
CA TRP A 108 22.39 0.46 -8.57
C TRP A 108 21.89 -0.99 -8.44
N TRP A 109 20.70 -1.30 -8.97
CA TRP A 109 20.15 -2.66 -8.94
C TRP A 109 20.89 -3.57 -9.94
N SER A 110 21.29 -4.76 -9.50
CA SER A 110 21.98 -5.75 -10.33
C SER A 110 21.32 -7.13 -10.22
N ASP A 111 21.63 -8.01 -11.18
CA ASP A 111 21.19 -9.41 -11.13
C ASP A 111 21.81 -10.14 -9.92
N GLU A 112 23.03 -9.76 -9.52
CA GLU A 112 23.69 -10.26 -8.32
C GLU A 112 22.88 -9.96 -7.05
N ILE A 113 22.39 -8.72 -6.90
CA ILE A 113 21.50 -8.36 -5.78
C ILE A 113 20.18 -9.12 -5.86
N SER A 114 19.65 -9.33 -7.07
CA SER A 114 18.37 -10.01 -7.29
C SER A 114 18.39 -11.48 -6.89
N CYS A 115 19.54 -12.14 -7.07
CA CYS A 115 19.72 -13.57 -6.83
C CYS A 115 20.49 -13.88 -5.54
N LEU A 116 20.78 -12.88 -4.70
CA LEU A 116 21.62 -13.01 -3.50
C LEU A 116 21.10 -14.07 -2.50
N PHE A 117 19.79 -14.33 -2.51
CA PHE A 117 19.11 -15.23 -1.56
C PHE A 117 18.33 -16.38 -2.24
N GLN A 118 18.63 -16.68 -3.51
CA GLN A 118 18.09 -17.87 -4.19
C GLN A 118 18.98 -19.08 -3.94
#